data_AF-A0A969F260-F1
#
_entry.id   AF-A0A969F260-F1
#
_cell.length_a   1.000
_cell.length_b   1.000
_cell.length_c   1.000
_cell.angle_alpha   90.00
_cell.angle_beta   90.00
_cell.angle_gamma   90.00
#
_symmetry.space_group_name_H-M   'P 1'
#
loop_
_entity.id
_entity.type
_entity.pdbx_description
1 polymer ?
#
loop_
_entity_poly.entity_id
_entity_poly.type
_entity_poly.pdbx_seq_one_letter_code
_entity_poly.pdbx_strand_id
1 'polypeptide(L)' 'MRVATQEAEMSLKYHLPYLRNNLVMIFSRQEESTVSTAEGRDELRLIALEDLRELMTQEEGKPLIEDLMFNNFVVQR' A
#
# COMPACT_ATOMS: atom_id res chain seq x y z
N MET A 1 1.31 -6.18 3.77
CA MET A 1 1.82 -6.40 2.41
C MET A 1 2.30 -7.83 2.32
N ARG A 2 1.94 -8.54 1.25
CA ARG A 2 2.34 -9.94 1.00
C ARG A 2 3.33 -9.98 -0.16
N VAL A 3 4.32 -10.84 -0.07
CA VAL A 3 5.37 -11.06 -1.07
C VAL A 3 5.62 -12.56 -1.26
N ALA A 4 6.16 -12.96 -2.40
CA ALA A 4 6.31 -14.37 -2.78
C ALA A 4 7.50 -15.09 -2.13
N THR A 5 8.61 -14.36 -1.87
CA THR A 5 9.89 -14.96 -1.47
C THR A 5 10.54 -14.22 -0.30
N GLN A 6 11.51 -14.88 0.34
CA GLN A 6 12.27 -14.30 1.44
C GLN A 6 13.15 -13.12 0.99
N GLU A 7 13.71 -13.18 -0.24
CA GLU A 7 14.45 -12.06 -0.82
C GLU A 7 13.54 -10.85 -1.04
N ALA A 8 12.32 -11.09 -1.53
CA ALA A 8 11.32 -10.04 -1.69
C ALA A 8 10.92 -9.43 -0.34
N GLU A 9 10.89 -10.23 0.73
CA GLU A 9 10.62 -9.75 2.08
C GLU A 9 11.75 -8.86 2.62
N MET A 10 13.01 -9.20 2.35
CA MET A 10 14.15 -8.38 2.75
C MET A 10 14.18 -7.04 2.01
N SER A 11 13.99 -7.06 0.70
CA SER A 11 13.87 -5.83 -0.10
C SER A 11 12.68 -4.98 0.34
N LEU A 12 11.51 -5.59 0.56
CA LEU A 12 10.34 -4.90 1.09
C LEU A 12 10.64 -4.20 2.43
N LYS A 13 11.32 -4.88 3.36
CA LYS A 13 11.68 -4.31 4.67
C LYS A 13 12.62 -3.12 4.53
N TYR A 14 13.55 -3.15 3.57
CA TYR A 14 14.45 -2.05 3.28
C TYR A 14 13.68 -0.79 2.80
N HIS A 15 12.73 -0.98 1.89
CA HIS A 15 11.93 0.12 1.31
C HIS A 15 10.70 0.52 2.15
N LEU A 16 10.39 -0.24 3.21
CA LEU A 16 9.18 -0.08 4.01
C LEU A 16 8.90 1.35 4.50
N PRO A 17 9.90 2.14 4.96
CA PRO A 17 9.66 3.54 5.37
C PRO A 17 9.10 4.40 4.24
N TYR A 18 9.63 4.26 3.03
CA TYR A 18 9.19 5.03 1.87
C TYR A 18 7.81 4.59 1.39
N LEU A 19 7.59 3.28 1.27
CA LEU A 19 6.30 2.69 0.90
C LEU A 19 5.20 3.10 1.89
N ARG A 20 5.50 3.07 3.20
CA ARG A 20 4.56 3.53 4.23
C ARG A 20 4.25 5.02 4.09
N ASN A 21 5.26 5.86 3.83
CA ASN A 21 5.03 7.28 3.62
C ASN A 21 4.09 7.51 2.42
N ASN A 22 4.26 6.76 1.33
CA ASN A 22 3.38 6.92 0.18
C ASN A 22 1.93 6.51 0.48
N LEU A 23 1.73 5.41 1.23
CA LEU A 23 0.40 5.04 1.72
C LEU A 23 -0.25 6.15 2.55
N VAL A 24 0.49 6.80 3.45
CA VAL A 24 -0.01 7.94 4.23
C VAL A 24 -0.44 9.10 3.31
N MET A 25 0.32 9.38 2.25
CA MET A 25 0.00 10.42 1.28
C MET A 25 -1.25 10.08 0.45
N ILE A 26 -1.41 8.82 0.03
CA ILE A 26 -2.60 8.36 -0.69
C ILE A 26 -3.85 8.52 0.19
N PHE A 27 -3.79 8.07 1.44
CA PHE A 27 -4.94 8.08 2.34
C PHE A 27 -5.28 9.45 2.91
N SER A 28 -4.29 10.32 3.14
CA SER A 28 -4.53 11.67 3.67
C SER A 28 -5.29 12.59 2.71
N ARG A 29 -5.39 12.22 1.43
CA ARG A 29 -6.12 12.97 0.39
C ARG A 29 -7.54 12.48 0.19
N GLN A 30 -7.96 11.43 0.88
CA GLN A 30 -9.27 10.82 0.68
C GLN A 30 -10.31 11.48 1.57
N GLU A 31 -11.51 11.66 1.01
CA GLU A 31 -12.67 12.13 1.75
C GLU A 31 -13.12 11.08 2.78
N GLU A 32 -13.66 11.53 3.92
CA GLU A 32 -14.19 10.63 4.98
C GLU A 32 -15.25 9.67 4.41
N SER A 33 -16.08 10.15 3.48
CA SER A 33 -17.11 9.35 2.80
C SER A 33 -16.51 8.18 2.01
N THR A 34 -15.34 8.35 1.40
CA THR A 34 -14.64 7.28 0.67
C THR A 34 -14.08 6.25 1.65
N VAL A 35 -13.40 6.70 2.71
CA VAL A 35 -12.73 5.79 3.67
C VAL A 35 -13.72 5.09 4.60
N SER A 36 -14.91 5.64 4.79
CA SER A 36 -15.96 5.07 5.65
C SER A 36 -16.74 3.93 4.99
N THR A 37 -16.75 3.81 3.67
CA THR A 37 -17.44 2.73 2.94
C THR A 37 -16.54 1.52 2.70
N ALA A 38 -17.15 0.33 2.54
CA ALA A 38 -16.39 -0.87 2.23
C ALA A 38 -15.86 -0.86 0.79
N GLU A 39 -16.68 -0.42 -0.17
CA GLU A 39 -16.23 -0.31 -1.57
C GLU A 39 -15.10 0.71 -1.72
N GLY A 40 -15.24 1.91 -1.13
CA GLY A 40 -14.20 2.93 -1.20
C GLY A 40 -12.87 2.48 -0.58
N ARG A 41 -12.90 1.72 0.54
CA ARG A 41 -11.69 1.12 1.11
C ARG A 41 -11.05 0.08 0.19
N ASP A 42 -11.84 -0.71 -0.52
CA ASP A 42 -11.31 -1.71 -1.45
C ASP A 42 -10.72 -1.04 -2.71
N GLU A 43 -11.38 -0.02 -3.25
CA GLU A 43 -10.83 0.79 -4.35
C GLU A 43 -9.49 1.45 -3.94
N LEU A 44 -9.42 2.03 -2.74
CA LEU A 44 -8.18 2.60 -2.21
C LEU A 44 -7.09 1.56 -2.00
N ARG A 45 -7.47 0.33 -1.62
CA ARG A 45 -6.53 -0.79 -1.51
C ARG A 45 -5.90 -1.13 -2.85
N LEU A 46 -6.69 -1.16 -3.91
CA LEU A 46 -6.23 -1.47 -5.27
C LEU A 46 -5.34 -0.36 -5.82
N ILE A 47 -5.74 0.91 -5.65
CA ILE A 47 -4.93 2.07 -6.06
C ILE A 47 -3.58 2.03 -5.34
N ALA A 48 -3.59 1.84 -4.02
CA ALA A 48 -2.37 1.75 -3.23
C ALA A 48 -1.50 0.54 -3.61
N LEU A 49 -2.10 -0.61 -3.91
CA LEU A 49 -1.36 -1.79 -4.33
C LEU A 49 -0.62 -1.56 -5.65
N GLU A 50 -1.28 -0.97 -6.64
CA GLU A 50 -0.67 -0.66 -7.94
C GLU A 50 0.46 0.36 -7.82
N ASP A 51 0.24 1.43 -7.06
CA ASP A 51 1.26 2.44 -6.79
C ASP A 51 2.50 1.82 -6.10
N LEU A 52 2.30 0.98 -5.09
CA LEU A 52 3.42 0.31 -4.42
C LEU A 52 4.17 -0.66 -5.34
N ARG A 53 3.46 -1.34 -6.26
CA ARG A 53 4.08 -2.20 -7.28
C ARG A 53 4.91 -1.39 -8.25
N GLU A 54 4.43 -0.23 -8.66
CA GLU A 54 5.17 0.68 -9.53
C GLU A 54 6.44 1.18 -8.83
N LEU A 55 6.34 1.64 -7.58
CA LEU A 55 7.50 2.06 -6.80
C LEU A 55 8.55 0.95 -6.66
N MET A 56 8.12 -0.27 -6.31
CA MET A 56 9.05 -1.40 -6.23
C MET A 56 9.63 -1.77 -7.59
N THR A 57 8.89 -1.56 -8.68
CA THR A 57 9.42 -1.76 -10.03
C THR A 57 10.48 -0.72 -10.38
N GLN A 58 10.32 0.52 -9.94
CA GLN A 58 11.31 1.58 -10.13
C GLN A 58 12.58 1.33 -9.33
N GLU A 59 12.45 0.91 -8.07
CA GLU A 59 13.59 0.71 -7.16
C GLU A 59 14.31 -0.64 -7.34
N GLU A 60 13.57 -1.72 -7.62
CA GLU A 60 14.08 -3.10 -7.66
C GLU A 60 13.95 -3.77 -9.04
N GLY A 61 13.36 -3.08 -10.02
CA GLY A 61 13.13 -3.61 -11.37
C GLY A 61 11.97 -4.61 -11.48
N LYS A 62 11.22 -4.87 -10.41
CA LYS A 62 10.11 -5.83 -10.38
C LYS A 62 9.03 -5.49 -9.33
N PRO A 63 7.75 -5.80 -9.60
CA PRO A 63 6.65 -5.54 -8.67
C PRO A 63 6.60 -6.62 -7.58
N LEU A 64 7.45 -6.48 -6.56
CA LEU A 64 7.62 -7.49 -5.50
C LEU A 64 6.39 -7.72 -4.62
N ILE A 65 5.43 -6.79 -4.63
CA ILE A 65 4.26 -6.78 -3.73
C ILE A 65 3.10 -7.50 -4.41
N GLU A 66 2.71 -8.64 -3.86
CA GLU A 66 1.61 -9.44 -4.37
C GLU A 66 0.26 -8.90 -3.92
N ASP A 67 0.16 -8.44 -2.67
CA ASP A 67 -1.11 -7.98 -2.11
C ASP A 67 -0.91 -6.98 -0.96
N LEU A 68 -1.93 -6.15 -0.76
CA LEU A 68 -2.04 -5.18 0.31
C LEU A 68 -3.29 -5.51 1.13
N MET A 69 -3.12 -5.73 2.43
CA MET A 69 -4.20 -6.04 3.36
C MET A 69 -4.26 -4.99 4.47
N PHE A 70 -5.46 -4.49 4.73
CA PHE A 70 -5.74 -3.52 5.78
C PHE A 70 -6.36 -4.22 6.98
N ASN A 71 -5.60 -4.29 8.08
CA ASN A 71 -6.09 -4.95 9.29
C ASN A 71 -7.01 -4.04 10.12
N ASN A 72 -6.72 -2.74 10.15
CA ASN A 72 -7.51 -1.73 10.87
C ASN A 72 -7.56 -0.43 10.05
N PHE A 73 -8.75 0.14 9.89
CA PHE A 73 -8.93 1.52 9.44
C PHE A 73 -9.40 2.36 10.62
N VAL A 74 -8.58 3.32 11.03
CA VAL A 74 -8.93 4.28 12.08
C VAL A 74 -9.16 5.64 11.41
N VAL A 75 -10.41 6.07 11.37
CA VAL A 75 -10.77 7.44 10.99
C VAL A 75 -10.75 8.27 12.28
N GLN A 76 -9.80 9.20 12.39
CA GLN A 76 -9.77 10.16 13.51
C GLN A 76 -10.67 11.33 13.17
N ARG A 77 -11.68 11.56 14.01
CA ARG A 77 -12.58 12.73 13.96
C ARG A 77 -12.08 13.81 14.90
#